data_AF-A0AB74HQ66-F1
#
_entry.id   AF-A0AB74HQ66-F1
#
_cell.length_a   1.000
_cell.length_b   1.000
_cell.length_c   1.000
_cell.angle_alpha   90.00
_cell.angle_beta   90.00
_cell.angle_gamma   90.00
#
_symmetry.space_group_name_H-M   'P 1'
#
loop_
_entity.id
_entity.type
_entity.pdbx_description
1 polymer ?
#
loop_
_entity_poly.entity_id
_entity_poly.type
_entity_poly.pdbx_seq_one_letter_code
_entity_poly.pdbx_strand_id
1 'polypeptide(L)'
;MKPLKQIHVDHFIPWSYMQNDVLWNFVLACPTCNTSKNNRMAKVDYLYALVERNHKLKMAEQMETYKETKLIHLYDYAVQNGLEANWVPKT
;
A
#
# COMPACT_ATOMS: atom_id res chain seq x y z
N MET A 1 6.23 -25.52 19.38
CA MET A 1 6.47 -24.23 18.69
C MET A 1 5.23 -23.86 17.89
N LYS A 2 4.73 -22.62 17.98
CA LYS A 2 3.67 -22.14 17.07
C LYS A 2 4.28 -21.89 15.69
N PRO A 3 3.63 -22.29 14.58
CA PRO A 3 4.15 -22.00 13.25
C PRO A 3 4.26 -20.49 13.04
N LEU A 4 5.36 -20.05 12.42
CA LEU A 4 5.51 -18.68 11.96
C LEU A 4 4.37 -18.37 10.99
N LYS A 5 3.59 -17.32 11.29
CA LYS A 5 2.61 -16.82 10.33
C LYS A 5 3.39 -16.28 9.13
N GLN A 6 3.12 -16.83 7.95
CA GLN A 6 3.66 -16.30 6.71
C GLN A 6 3.19 -14.85 6.54
N ILE A 7 4.12 -13.94 6.26
CA ILE A 7 3.85 -12.52 6.01
C ILE A 7 4.36 -12.22 4.60
N HIS A 8 3.56 -11.54 3.81
CA HIS A 8 3.94 -11.05 2.48
C HIS A 8 4.29 -9.57 2.57
N VAL A 9 5.13 -9.12 1.63
CA VAL A 9 5.29 -7.70 1.30
C VAL A 9 4.44 -7.45 0.07
N ASP A 10 3.62 -6.40 0.10
CA ASP A 10 2.70 -6.02 -0.97
C ASP A 10 2.85 -4.54 -1.30
N HIS A 11 2.48 -4.15 -2.52
CA HIS A 11 2.38 -2.75 -2.92
C HIS A 11 0.97 -2.23 -2.60
N PHE A 12 0.90 -1.11 -1.89
CA PHE A 12 -0.38 -0.48 -1.57
C PHE A 12 -1.10 -0.03 -2.86
N ILE A 13 -0.43 0.80 -3.66
CA ILE A 13 -0.81 1.06 -5.05
C ILE A 13 -0.17 -0.03 -5.93
N PRO A 14 -0.93 -0.80 -6.72
CA PRO A 14 -0.44 -1.93 -7.49
C PRO A 14 0.80 -1.59 -8.32
N TRP A 15 1.76 -2.51 -8.31
CA TRP A 15 2.97 -2.39 -9.13
C TRP A 15 2.65 -2.22 -10.62
N SER A 16 1.58 -2.86 -11.11
CA SER A 16 1.09 -2.70 -12.49
C SER A 16 0.75 -1.26 -12.87
N TYR A 17 0.42 -0.40 -11.90
CA TYR A 17 0.19 1.04 -12.08
C TYR A 17 1.47 1.87 -11.86
N MET A 18 2.24 1.54 -10.82
CA MET A 18 3.40 2.33 -10.39
C MET A 18 4.69 2.06 -11.17
N GLN A 19 4.89 0.81 -11.59
CA GLN A 19 6.13 0.29 -12.23
C GLN A 19 7.42 0.69 -11.50
N ASN A 20 7.36 0.85 -10.18
CA ASN A 20 8.48 1.28 -9.36
C ASN A 20 8.37 0.72 -7.93
N ASP A 21 9.50 0.23 -7.42
CA ASP A 21 9.64 -0.33 -6.09
C ASP A 21 10.17 0.72 -5.11
N VAL A 22 9.25 1.40 -4.45
CA VAL A 22 9.52 2.45 -3.45
C VAL A 22 9.03 2.04 -2.08
N LEU A 23 9.88 2.21 -1.06
CA LEU A 23 9.61 1.74 0.31
C LEU A 23 8.30 2.30 0.88
N TRP A 24 7.99 3.56 0.61
CA TRP A 24 6.77 4.22 1.09
C TRP A 24 5.48 3.65 0.51
N ASN A 25 5.54 2.85 -0.56
CA ASN A 25 4.39 2.14 -1.15
C ASN A 25 4.28 0.68 -0.67
N PHE A 26 5.23 0.17 0.14
CA PHE A 26 5.16 -1.19 0.66
C PHE A 26 4.31 -1.30 1.94
N VAL A 27 3.61 -2.43 2.08
CA VAL A 27 2.87 -2.83 3.28
C VAL A 27 3.15 -4.29 3.61
N LEU A 28 3.01 -4.64 4.90
CA LEU A 28 2.98 -6.05 5.31
C LEU A 28 1.56 -6.55 5.21
N ALA A 29 1.38 -7.71 4.57
CA ALA A 29 0.08 -8.30 4.32
C ALA A 29 0.05 -9.77 4.75
N CYS A 30 -1.12 -10.23 5.21
CA CYS A 30 -1.36 -11.66 5.36
C CYS A 30 -1.45 -12.32 3.96
N PRO A 31 -1.14 -13.62 3.79
CA PRO A 31 -1.16 -14.26 2.47
C PRO A 31 -2.52 -14.17 1.78
N THR A 32 -3.61 -14.36 2.54
CA THR A 32 -4.99 -14.21 2.04
C THR A 32 -5.32 -12.76 1.71
N CYS A 33 -4.80 -11.80 2.47
CA CYS A 33 -4.96 -10.37 2.25
C CYS A 33 -4.35 -9.99 0.90
N ASN A 34 -3.06 -10.27 0.70
CA ASN A 34 -2.30 -9.99 -0.51
C ASN A 34 -2.96 -10.61 -1.76
N THR A 35 -3.22 -11.92 -1.71
CA THR A 35 -3.84 -12.63 -2.84
C THR A 35 -5.25 -12.12 -3.13
N SER A 36 -6.02 -11.76 -2.11
CA SER A 36 -7.36 -11.19 -2.31
C SER A 36 -7.33 -9.76 -2.81
N LYS A 37 -6.35 -8.93 -2.40
CA LYS A 37 -6.19 -7.56 -2.89
C LYS A 37 -5.87 -7.58 -4.37
N ASN A 38 -4.91 -8.42 -4.80
CA ASN A 38 -4.46 -8.50 -6.19
C ASN A 38 -4.13 -7.07 -6.70
N ASN A 39 -4.58 -6.71 -7.89
CA ASN A 39 -4.40 -5.38 -8.49
C ASN A 39 -5.48 -4.37 -8.09
N ARG A 40 -6.30 -4.64 -7.07
CA ARG A 40 -7.29 -3.68 -6.56
C ARG A 40 -6.66 -2.69 -5.59
N MET A 41 -7.30 -1.54 -5.45
CA MET A 41 -6.94 -0.52 -4.47
C MET A 41 -7.68 -0.77 -3.16
N ALA A 42 -6.98 -0.63 -2.04
CA ALA A 42 -7.62 -0.65 -0.73
C ALA A 42 -8.49 0.60 -0.54
N LYS A 43 -9.53 0.53 0.30
CA LYS A 43 -10.34 1.70 0.66
C LYS A 43 -9.49 2.86 1.19
N VAL A 44 -9.99 4.09 1.00
CA VAL A 44 -9.29 5.34 1.34
C VAL A 44 -8.84 5.42 2.80
N ASP A 45 -9.56 4.79 3.74
CA ASP A 45 -9.16 4.76 5.15
C ASP A 45 -7.76 4.12 5.33
N TYR A 46 -7.42 3.10 4.52
CA TYR A 46 -6.11 2.48 4.54
C TYR A 46 -5.02 3.37 3.92
N LEU A 47 -5.36 4.25 2.98
CA LEU A 47 -4.44 5.25 2.45
C LEU A 47 -4.02 6.21 3.56
N TYR A 48 -4.97 6.73 4.34
CA TYR A 48 -4.65 7.65 5.43
C TYR A 48 -3.89 6.96 6.57
N ALA A 49 -4.20 5.69 6.87
CA ALA A 49 -3.37 4.89 7.80
C ALA A 49 -1.93 4.72 7.29
N LEU A 50 -1.74 4.50 5.98
CA LEU A 50 -0.43 4.41 5.36
C LEU A 50 0.31 5.75 5.39
N VAL A 51 -0.38 6.86 5.15
CA VAL A 51 0.17 8.23 5.29
C VAL A 51 0.65 8.47 6.71
N GLU A 52 -0.17 8.18 7.72
CA GLU A 52 0.21 8.36 9.12
C GLU A 52 1.45 7.52 9.48
N ARG A 53 1.49 6.26 9.04
CA ARG A 53 2.66 5.39 9.22
C ARG A 53 3.91 5.98 8.56
N ASN A 54 3.81 6.40 7.29
CA ASN A 54 4.95 6.94 6.55
C ASN A 54 5.44 8.26 7.15
N HIS A 55 4.55 9.08 7.71
CA HIS A 55 4.94 10.30 8.43
C HIS A 55 5.85 9.98 9.63
N LYS A 56 5.60 8.88 10.35
CA LYS A 56 6.43 8.42 11.47
C LYS A 56 7.80 7.87 11.00
N LEU A 57 7.87 7.37 9.77
CA LEU A 57 9.07 6.76 9.19
C LEU A 57 9.88 7.71 8.28
N LYS A 58 9.40 8.94 8.05
CA LYS A 58 9.96 9.89 7.08
C LYS A 58 11.43 10.28 7.29
N MET A 59 11.98 10.01 8.48
CA MET A 59 13.37 10.30 8.83
C MET A 59 14.35 9.19 8.41
N ALA A 60 13.84 8.04 7.97
CA ALA A 60 14.68 6.98 7.40
C ALA A 60 15.22 7.42 6.03
N GLU A 61 16.50 7.18 5.77
CA GLU A 61 17.18 7.48 4.50
C GLU A 61 16.43 6.90 3.29
N GLN A 62 15.90 5.69 3.43
CA GLN A 62 15.15 5.00 2.37
C GLN A 62 13.78 5.64 2.06
N MET A 63 13.36 6.63 2.85
CA MET A 63 12.11 7.37 2.69
C MET A 63 12.32 8.77 2.09
N GLU A 64 13.53 9.14 1.66
CA GLU A 64 13.83 10.48 1.10
C GLU A 64 12.90 10.91 -0.05
N THR A 65 12.45 9.96 -0.87
CA THR A 65 11.55 10.25 -2.01
C THR A 65 10.07 10.35 -1.62
N TYR A 66 9.74 10.09 -0.36
CA TYR A 66 8.37 10.12 0.15
C TYR A 66 7.86 11.56 0.26
N LYS A 67 6.68 11.79 -0.31
CA LYS A 67 5.86 12.97 -0.06
C LYS A 67 4.43 12.50 0.12
N GLU A 68 3.79 12.93 1.20
CA GLU A 68 2.39 12.61 1.48
C GLU A 68 1.49 12.96 0.29
N THR A 69 1.63 14.16 -0.24
CA THR A 69 0.89 14.64 -1.43
C THR A 69 1.12 13.76 -2.65
N LYS A 70 2.33 13.23 -2.84
CA LYS A 70 2.63 12.33 -3.95
C LYS A 70 1.87 11.01 -3.81
N LEU A 71 1.86 10.41 -2.62
CA LEU A 71 1.12 9.16 -2.36
C LEU A 71 -0.39 9.35 -2.56
N ILE A 72 -0.96 10.44 -2.03
CA ILE A 72 -2.39 10.75 -2.18
C ILE A 72 -2.75 10.98 -3.65
N HIS A 73 -2.00 11.81 -4.38
CA HIS A 73 -2.28 12.06 -5.79
C HIS A 73 -2.17 10.80 -6.65
N LEU A 74 -1.18 9.94 -6.39
CA LEU A 74 -1.04 8.68 -7.13
C LEU A 74 -2.23 7.74 -6.89
N TYR A 75 -2.76 7.71 -5.65
CA TYR A 75 -3.97 6.96 -5.34
C TYR A 75 -5.18 7.51 -6.11
N ASP A 76 -5.39 8.84 -6.05
CA ASP A 76 -6.52 9.49 -6.72
C ASP A 76 -6.45 9.32 -8.24
N TYR A 77 -5.26 9.47 -8.83
CA TYR A 77 -5.06 9.23 -10.26
C TYR A 77 -5.29 7.78 -10.62
N ALA A 78 -4.87 6.81 -9.80
CA ALA A 78 -5.16 5.40 -10.06
C ALA A 78 -6.67 5.13 -10.12
N VAL A 79 -7.43 5.70 -9.18
CA VAL A 79 -8.89 5.58 -9.16
C VAL A 79 -9.53 6.24 -10.38
N GLN A 80 -9.09 7.44 -10.75
CA GLN A 80 -9.57 8.15 -11.95
C GLN A 80 -9.27 7.38 -13.25
N ASN A 81 -8.19 6.58 -13.27
CA ASN A 81 -7.83 5.71 -14.39
C ASN A 81 -8.48 4.32 -14.32
N GLY A 82 -9.48 4.12 -13.46
CA GLY A 82 -10.34 2.94 -13.46
C GLY A 82 -9.95 1.83 -12.49
N LEU A 83 -8.99 2.04 -11.59
CA LEU A 83 -8.71 1.08 -10.52
C LEU A 83 -9.75 1.19 -9.41
N GLU A 84 -10.42 0.08 -9.09
CA GLU A 84 -11.42 0.05 -8.02
C GLU A 84 -10.80 0.17 -6.62
N ALA A 85 -11.25 1.16 -5.84
CA ALA A 85 -10.84 1.48 -4.47
C ALA A 85 -11.81 1.01 -3.39
N ASN A 86 -12.32 -0.21 -3.54
CA ASN A 86 -13.32 -0.80 -2.64
C ASN A 86 -12.79 -1.96 -1.79
N TRP A 87 -11.52 -2.37 -1.96
CA TRP A 87 -11.00 -3.56 -1.29
C TRP A 87 -10.82 -3.34 0.22
N VAL A 88 -11.22 -4.37 0.98
CA VAL A 88 -10.98 -4.50 2.42
C VAL A 88 -10.51 -5.93 2.73
N PRO A 89 -9.66 -6.14 3.75
CA PRO A 89 -9.32 -7.47 4.22
C PRO A 89 -10.58 -8.23 4.65
N LYS A 90 -10.66 -9.52 4.29
CA LYS A 90 -11.71 -10.39 4.85
C LYS A 90 -11.40 -10.64 6.33
N THR A 91 -12.40 -10.44 7.18
CA THR A 91 -12.39 -10.83 8.59
C THR A 91 -12.35 -12.34 8.77
#